data_AF-A0A836WP12-F1
#
_entry.id   AF-A0A836WP12-F1
#
_cell.length_a   1.000
_cell.length_b   1.000
_cell.length_c   1.000
_cell.angle_alpha   90.00
_cell.angle_beta   90.00
_cell.angle_gamma   90.00
#
_symmetry.space_group_name_H-M   'P 1'
#
loop_
_entity.id
_entity.type
_entity.pdbx_description
1 polymer ?
#
loop_
_entity_poly.entity_id
_entity_poly.type
_entity_poly.pdbx_seq_one_letter_code
_entity_poly.pdbx_strand_id
1 'polypeptide(L)'
;MKKQFLIIQTAFIGDVILSTAIIEKLAIFFSNAQIDYLLRKGNENILDNNPHINRVFVWDKNHGKYRSLFRLIKEIRKTRYHVVINLQRFASSGFLTCRSKSDSKVGYLQNPFSFCYTNKIPFFIDNGEHEIERNQHLIAHLTDNIPSKPRIYPSKSDMENLPDIKKSFITISPASVWFTKQFPKEQWIIFLNKY
;
A
#
# COMPACT_ATOMS: atom_id res chain seq x y z
N MET A 1 22.43 -13.12 0.48
CA MET A 1 21.79 -13.03 -0.86
C MET A 1 20.73 -11.95 -0.85
N LYS A 2 20.60 -11.19 -1.93
CA LYS A 2 19.64 -10.08 -2.07
C LYS A 2 18.21 -10.61 -2.15
N LYS A 3 17.31 -10.20 -1.23
CA LYS A 3 15.90 -10.64 -1.26
C LYS A 3 15.05 -9.64 -2.03
N GLN A 4 14.20 -10.15 -2.92
CA GLN A 4 13.37 -9.37 -3.84
C GLN A 4 11.91 -9.53 -3.44
N PHE A 5 11.26 -8.43 -3.09
CA PHE A 5 9.88 -8.40 -2.64
C PHE A 5 9.04 -7.57 -3.61
N LEU A 6 7.81 -8.01 -3.87
CA LEU A 6 6.78 -7.20 -4.50
C LEU A 6 5.58 -7.10 -3.57
N ILE A 7 5.20 -5.90 -3.19
CA ILE A 7 3.99 -5.63 -2.42
C ILE A 7 2.89 -5.17 -3.37
N ILE A 8 1.68 -5.74 -3.27
CA ILE A 8 0.54 -5.38 -4.10
C ILE A 8 -0.57 -4.79 -3.23
N GLN A 9 -0.85 -3.50 -3.44
CA GLN A 9 -1.90 -2.76 -2.73
C GLN A 9 -2.53 -1.74 -3.69
N THR A 10 -3.71 -2.08 -4.19
CA THR A 10 -4.38 -1.31 -5.26
C THR A 10 -5.64 -0.60 -4.79
N ALA A 11 -5.77 -0.42 -3.46
CA ALA A 11 -6.87 0.31 -2.83
C ALA A 11 -6.58 1.82 -2.76
N PHE A 12 -7.17 2.53 -1.79
CA PHE A 12 -7.09 3.99 -1.71
C PHE A 12 -5.82 4.47 -0.99
N ILE A 13 -5.59 5.78 -1.00
CA ILE A 13 -4.44 6.44 -0.36
C ILE A 13 -4.20 5.99 1.09
N GLY A 14 -5.27 5.86 1.89
CA GLY A 14 -5.16 5.40 3.28
C GLY A 14 -4.55 4.00 3.39
N ASP A 15 -5.00 3.06 2.57
CA ASP A 15 -4.48 1.69 2.57
C ASP A 15 -3.01 1.64 2.12
N VAL A 16 -2.63 2.48 1.17
CA VAL A 16 -1.23 2.62 0.73
C VAL A 16 -0.37 3.14 1.89
N ILE A 17 -0.78 4.22 2.55
CA ILE A 17 -0.06 4.77 3.71
C ILE A 17 0.08 3.70 4.80
N LEU A 18 -1.00 3.02 5.18
CA LEU A 18 -0.96 2.01 6.24
C LEU A 18 -0.05 0.83 5.88
N SER A 19 -0.02 0.43 4.61
CA SER A 19 0.86 -0.65 4.15
C SER A 19 2.35 -0.26 4.06
N THR A 20 2.71 1.02 4.17
CA THR A 20 4.13 1.42 4.27
C THR A 20 4.81 0.78 5.49
N ALA A 21 4.04 0.41 6.52
CA ALA A 21 4.52 -0.38 7.65
C ALA A 21 5.19 -1.70 7.21
N ILE A 22 4.68 -2.37 6.17
CA ILE A 22 5.32 -3.57 5.62
C ILE A 22 6.66 -3.23 4.99
N ILE A 23 6.74 -2.10 4.28
CA ILE A 23 7.98 -1.64 3.63
C ILE A 23 9.06 -1.43 4.69
N GLU A 24 8.73 -0.68 5.74
CA GLU A 24 9.63 -0.44 6.89
C GLU A 24 10.04 -1.76 7.56
N LYS A 25 9.08 -2.65 7.82
CA LYS A 25 9.34 -3.94 8.47
C LYS A 25 10.30 -4.81 7.65
N LEU A 26 10.06 -4.93 6.35
CA LEU A 26 10.93 -5.71 5.46
C LEU A 26 12.33 -5.10 5.36
N ALA A 27 12.46 -3.78 5.29
CA ALA A 27 13.75 -3.10 5.26
C ALA A 27 14.56 -3.31 6.54
N ILE A 28 13.91 -3.30 7.70
CA ILE A 28 14.53 -3.57 9.01
C ILE A 28 15.05 -5.01 9.09
N PHE A 29 14.24 -5.99 8.68
CA PHE A 29 14.59 -7.41 8.81
C PHE A 29 15.55 -7.91 7.74
N PHE A 30 15.56 -7.27 6.58
CA PHE A 30 16.36 -7.68 5.43
C PHE A 30 17.20 -6.50 4.94
N SER A 31 18.43 -6.40 5.45
CA SER A 31 19.38 -5.31 5.17
C SER A 31 19.68 -5.07 3.68
N ASN A 32 19.47 -6.08 2.83
CA ASN A 32 19.61 -6.01 1.37
C ASN A 32 18.30 -6.31 0.63
N ALA A 33 17.15 -5.97 1.22
CA ALA A 33 15.86 -6.07 0.54
C ALA A 33 15.80 -5.09 -0.63
N GLN A 34 15.36 -5.58 -1.78
CA GLN A 34 14.78 -4.75 -2.82
C GLN A 34 13.28 -4.94 -2.80
N ILE A 35 12.57 -3.83 -2.60
CA ILE A 35 11.13 -3.82 -2.45
C ILE A 35 10.56 -3.03 -3.62
N ASP A 36 9.82 -3.73 -4.47
CA ASP A 36 8.98 -3.11 -5.48
C ASP A 36 7.53 -3.06 -4.97
N TYR A 37 6.76 -2.10 -5.46
CA TYR A 37 5.41 -1.85 -4.99
C TYR A 37 4.46 -1.66 -6.17
N LEU A 38 3.30 -2.34 -6.17
CA LEU A 38 2.25 -2.17 -7.15
C LEU A 38 1.03 -1.46 -6.53
N LEU A 39 0.70 -0.29 -7.07
CA LEU A 39 -0.46 0.51 -6.66
C LEU A 39 -1.39 0.87 -7.80
N ARG A 40 -2.56 1.41 -7.45
CA ARG A 40 -3.49 2.01 -8.41
C ARG A 40 -3.04 3.42 -8.76
N LYS A 41 -3.23 3.82 -10.02
CA LYS A 41 -3.03 5.21 -10.48
C LYS A 41 -3.73 6.24 -9.59
N GLY A 42 -3.01 7.30 -9.24
CA GLY A 42 -3.41 8.40 -8.34
C GLY A 42 -2.80 8.35 -6.93
N ASN A 43 -2.04 7.30 -6.60
CA ASN A 43 -1.43 7.10 -5.27
C ASN A 43 0.11 7.07 -5.31
N GLU A 44 0.71 7.28 -6.48
CA GLU A 44 2.16 7.18 -6.76
C GLU A 44 2.97 8.04 -5.78
N ASN A 45 2.56 9.31 -5.65
CA ASN A 45 3.30 10.33 -4.92
C ASN A 45 3.52 10.00 -3.43
N ILE A 46 2.71 9.11 -2.85
CA ILE A 46 2.86 8.68 -1.45
C ILE A 46 4.22 7.97 -1.25
N LEU A 47 4.74 7.34 -2.30
CA LEU A 47 5.89 6.44 -2.26
C LEU A 47 7.15 7.02 -2.91
N ASP A 48 7.08 8.19 -3.55
CA ASP A 48 8.14 8.73 -4.42
C ASP A 48 9.52 8.84 -3.75
N ASN A 49 9.58 9.27 -2.48
CA ASN A 49 10.86 9.41 -1.77
C ASN A 49 11.08 8.34 -0.70
N ASN A 50 10.34 7.23 -0.74
CA ASN A 50 10.57 6.15 0.22
C ASN A 50 11.93 5.48 -0.06
N PRO A 51 12.90 5.53 0.87
CA PRO A 51 14.27 5.07 0.64
C PRO A 51 14.38 3.54 0.50
N HIS A 52 13.34 2.81 0.87
CA HIS A 52 13.31 1.37 0.85
C HIS A 52 12.66 0.80 -0.42
N ILE A 53 12.04 1.66 -1.24
CA ILE A 53 11.41 1.25 -2.49
C ILE A 53 12.41 1.37 -3.62
N ASN A 54 12.52 0.29 -4.40
CA ASN A 54 13.33 0.25 -5.60
C ASN A 54 12.53 0.67 -6.85
N ARG A 55 11.27 0.22 -6.96
CA ARG A 55 10.41 0.59 -8.09
C ARG A 55 8.93 0.57 -7.72
N VAL A 56 8.19 1.54 -8.25
CA VAL A 56 6.72 1.58 -8.18
C VAL A 56 6.13 1.19 -9.53
N PHE A 57 5.23 0.22 -9.51
CA PHE A 57 4.36 -0.17 -10.61
C PHE A 57 2.99 0.48 -10.45
N VAL A 58 2.47 1.03 -11.54
CA VAL A 58 1.19 1.72 -11.56
C VAL A 58 0.18 0.95 -12.38
N TRP A 59 -0.93 0.58 -11.74
CA TRP A 59 -2.06 -0.01 -12.42
C TRP A 59 -3.10 1.05 -12.78
N ASP A 60 -3.06 1.46 -14.05
CA ASP A 60 -4.12 2.25 -14.67
C ASP A 60 -5.30 1.35 -15.05
N LYS A 61 -6.42 1.49 -14.34
CA LYS A 61 -7.67 0.76 -14.61
C LYS A 61 -8.59 1.50 -15.60
N ASN A 62 -8.40 2.80 -15.80
CA ASN A 62 -9.30 3.65 -16.57
C ASN A 62 -8.98 3.60 -18.07
N HIS A 63 -7.69 3.50 -18.43
CA HIS A 63 -7.26 3.46 -19.83
C HIS A 63 -6.78 2.06 -20.24
N GLY A 64 -7.71 1.12 -20.35
CA GLY A 64 -7.43 -0.24 -20.85
C GLY A 64 -6.94 -1.20 -19.78
N LYS A 65 -7.81 -1.48 -18.78
CA LYS A 65 -7.61 -2.38 -17.64
C LYS A 65 -6.82 -3.66 -17.96
N TYR A 66 -7.22 -4.40 -18.99
CA TYR A 66 -6.60 -5.68 -19.35
C TYR A 66 -5.21 -5.50 -19.96
N ARG A 67 -5.03 -4.55 -20.89
CA ARG A 67 -3.73 -4.26 -21.51
C ARG A 67 -2.71 -3.82 -20.45
N SER A 68 -3.13 -2.96 -19.54
CA SER A 68 -2.34 -2.52 -18.39
C SER A 68 -1.96 -3.70 -17.50
N LEU A 69 -2.91 -4.58 -17.18
CA LEU A 69 -2.68 -5.79 -16.39
C LEU A 69 -1.67 -6.75 -17.05
N PHE A 70 -1.80 -7.03 -18.35
CA PHE A 70 -0.88 -7.91 -19.07
C PHE A 70 0.54 -7.32 -19.16
N ARG A 71 0.66 -5.99 -19.35
CA ARG A 71 1.96 -5.30 -19.29
C ARG A 71 2.60 -5.47 -17.92
N LEU A 72 1.85 -5.22 -16.85
CA LEU A 72 2.33 -5.38 -15.47
C LEU A 72 2.78 -6.82 -15.20
N ILE A 73 2.00 -7.82 -15.61
CA ILE A 73 2.39 -9.23 -15.47
C ILE A 73 3.70 -9.52 -16.20
N LYS A 74 3.86 -9.03 -17.44
CA LYS A 74 5.09 -9.22 -18.21
C LYS A 74 6.30 -8.61 -17.51
N GLU A 75 6.16 -7.42 -16.94
CA GLU A 75 7.24 -6.75 -16.22
C GLU A 75 7.58 -7.45 -14.90
N ILE A 76 6.57 -7.78 -14.08
CA ILE A 76 6.74 -8.48 -12.81
C ILE A 76 7.46 -9.81 -13.00
N ARG A 77 7.16 -10.54 -14.08
CA ARG A 77 7.78 -11.84 -14.39
C ARG A 77 9.26 -11.73 -14.79
N LYS A 78 9.74 -10.54 -15.17
CA LYS A 78 11.17 -10.34 -15.50
C LYS A 78 12.04 -10.36 -14.25
N THR A 79 11.55 -9.79 -13.14
CA THR A 79 12.33 -9.68 -11.90
C THR A 79 12.47 -11.01 -11.16
N ARG A 80 11.47 -11.91 -11.27
CA ARG A 80 11.37 -13.16 -10.49
C ARG A 80 11.56 -12.90 -8.99
N TYR A 81 10.54 -12.29 -8.38
CA TYR A 81 10.55 -11.98 -6.95
C TYR A 81 10.68 -13.25 -6.10
N HIS A 82 11.41 -13.14 -5.01
CA HIS A 82 11.45 -14.20 -4.00
C HIS A 82 10.08 -14.31 -3.31
N VAL A 83 9.48 -13.16 -2.96
CA VAL A 83 8.18 -13.12 -2.30
C VAL A 83 7.29 -12.05 -2.95
N VAL A 84 6.06 -12.44 -3.29
CA VAL A 84 4.99 -11.49 -3.65
C VAL A 84 3.97 -11.47 -2.53
N ILE A 85 3.71 -10.28 -1.99
CA ILE A 85 2.80 -10.05 -0.86
C ILE A 85 1.58 -9.31 -1.38
N ASN A 86 0.45 -10.01 -1.48
CA ASN A 86 -0.81 -9.44 -1.94
C ASN A 86 -1.71 -9.05 -0.76
N LEU A 87 -1.82 -7.74 -0.53
CA LEU A 87 -2.62 -7.15 0.54
C LEU A 87 -4.11 -7.07 0.20
N GLN A 88 -4.52 -7.64 -0.94
CA GLN A 88 -5.86 -7.47 -1.48
C GLN A 88 -6.59 -8.81 -1.62
N ARG A 89 -7.89 -8.79 -1.34
CA ARG A 89 -8.78 -9.96 -1.45
C ARG A 89 -9.42 -10.11 -2.83
N PHE A 90 -9.18 -9.17 -3.74
CA PHE A 90 -9.86 -9.15 -5.04
C PHE A 90 -9.23 -10.11 -6.05
N ALA A 91 -10.08 -10.69 -6.92
CA ALA A 91 -9.68 -11.62 -7.96
C ALA A 91 -8.55 -11.10 -8.86
N SER A 92 -8.59 -9.81 -9.20
CA SER A 92 -7.61 -9.23 -10.14
C SER A 92 -6.19 -9.12 -9.58
N SER A 93 -6.04 -8.81 -8.28
CA SER A 93 -4.73 -8.80 -7.65
C SER A 93 -4.23 -10.23 -7.45
N GLY A 94 -5.14 -11.16 -7.15
CA GLY A 94 -4.82 -12.57 -7.03
C GLY A 94 -4.36 -13.19 -8.34
N PHE A 95 -5.03 -12.88 -9.46
CA PHE A 95 -4.60 -13.32 -10.79
C PHE A 95 -3.17 -12.84 -11.10
N LEU A 96 -2.86 -11.57 -10.86
CA LEU A 96 -1.52 -11.01 -11.06
C LEU A 96 -0.49 -11.71 -10.15
N THR A 97 -0.85 -11.99 -8.91
CA THR A 97 0.00 -12.70 -7.93
C THR A 97 0.29 -14.14 -8.37
N CYS A 98 -0.71 -14.89 -8.83
CA CYS A 98 -0.47 -16.23 -9.37
C CYS A 98 0.44 -16.20 -10.59
N ARG A 99 0.26 -15.22 -11.49
CA ARG A 99 1.04 -15.13 -12.73
C ARG A 99 2.44 -14.54 -12.55
N SER A 100 2.81 -14.08 -11.36
CA SER A 100 4.08 -13.37 -11.08
C SER A 100 5.35 -14.21 -11.23
N LYS A 101 5.25 -15.55 -11.25
CA LYS A 101 6.41 -16.48 -11.22
C LYS A 101 7.33 -16.34 -9.99
N SER A 102 6.85 -15.75 -8.89
CA SER A 102 7.61 -15.72 -7.63
C SER A 102 7.72 -17.09 -6.96
N ASP A 103 8.78 -17.27 -6.18
CA ASP A 103 9.07 -18.50 -5.43
C ASP A 103 8.08 -18.69 -4.27
N SER A 104 7.79 -17.62 -3.54
CA SER A 104 6.74 -17.56 -2.53
C SER A 104 5.67 -16.53 -2.88
N LYS A 105 4.43 -16.84 -2.55
CA LYS A 105 3.25 -16.01 -2.74
C LYS A 105 2.46 -15.97 -1.45
N VAL A 106 2.21 -14.77 -0.97
CA VAL A 106 1.57 -14.50 0.31
C VAL A 106 0.31 -13.69 0.06
N GLY A 107 -0.79 -14.07 0.70
CA GLY A 107 -2.03 -13.29 0.63
C GLY A 107 -3.15 -13.88 1.46
N TYR A 108 -4.32 -13.25 1.39
CA TYR A 108 -5.49 -13.70 2.15
C TYR A 108 -6.18 -14.93 1.54
N LEU A 109 -6.70 -15.79 2.41
CA LEU A 109 -7.45 -17.00 2.02
C LEU A 109 -8.72 -16.67 1.20
N GLN A 110 -9.38 -15.56 1.54
CA GLN A 110 -10.59 -15.06 0.89
C GLN A 110 -10.36 -14.54 -0.53
N ASN A 111 -9.09 -14.47 -0.98
CA ASN A 111 -8.83 -14.17 -2.38
C ASN A 111 -9.27 -15.35 -3.26
N PRO A 112 -10.05 -15.15 -4.35
CA PRO A 112 -10.48 -16.23 -5.25
C PRO A 112 -9.34 -17.05 -5.86
N PHE A 113 -8.13 -16.49 -5.89
CA PHE A 113 -6.92 -17.13 -6.40
C PHE A 113 -5.99 -17.66 -5.30
N SER A 114 -6.44 -17.73 -4.04
CA SER A 114 -5.62 -18.15 -2.91
C SER A 114 -5.05 -19.57 -3.05
N PHE A 115 -5.66 -20.43 -3.87
CA PHE A 115 -5.13 -21.76 -4.18
C PHE A 115 -3.69 -21.74 -4.74
N CYS A 116 -3.27 -20.63 -5.36
CA CYS A 116 -1.91 -20.48 -5.89
C CYS A 116 -0.93 -19.89 -4.87
N TYR A 117 -1.37 -19.52 -3.66
CA TYR A 117 -0.53 -18.90 -2.64
C TYR A 117 0.18 -19.95 -1.79
N THR A 118 1.47 -19.74 -1.56
CA THR A 118 2.31 -20.55 -0.67
C THR A 118 1.89 -20.35 0.78
N ASN A 119 1.68 -19.10 1.19
CA ASN A 119 1.24 -18.73 2.53
C ASN A 119 -0.10 -18.00 2.46
N LYS A 120 -1.12 -18.59 3.07
CA LYS A 120 -2.50 -18.10 3.09
C LYS A 120 -2.87 -17.70 4.50
N ILE A 121 -3.24 -16.45 4.69
CA ILE A 121 -3.68 -15.95 6.00
C ILE A 121 -5.19 -15.72 5.99
N PRO A 122 -5.95 -16.21 6.97
CA PRO A 122 -7.37 -15.88 7.07
C PRO A 122 -7.55 -14.38 7.35
N PHE A 123 -8.41 -13.73 6.58
CA PHE A 123 -8.86 -12.37 6.87
C PHE A 123 -10.03 -12.39 7.84
N PHE A 124 -9.85 -11.78 9.02
CA PHE A 124 -10.93 -11.56 9.98
C PHE A 124 -11.44 -10.13 9.86
N ILE A 125 -12.77 -9.99 9.79
CA ILE A 125 -13.49 -8.71 9.83
C ILE A 125 -13.97 -8.53 11.27
N ASP A 126 -13.97 -7.30 11.78
CA ASP A 126 -14.57 -6.90 13.06
C ASP A 126 -13.99 -7.57 14.31
N ASN A 127 -12.76 -8.07 14.24
CA ASN A 127 -12.01 -8.56 15.41
C ASN A 127 -11.31 -7.44 16.21
N GLY A 128 -11.55 -6.18 15.86
CA GLY A 128 -10.91 -5.01 16.49
C GLY A 128 -9.47 -4.74 16.04
N GLU A 129 -8.89 -5.57 15.17
CA GLU A 129 -7.51 -5.38 14.71
C GLU A 129 -7.38 -4.21 13.73
N HIS A 130 -6.34 -3.42 13.97
CA HIS A 130 -5.93 -2.34 13.11
C HIS A 130 -5.37 -2.88 11.79
N GLU A 131 -5.54 -2.13 10.69
CA GLU A 131 -5.10 -2.57 9.35
C GLU A 131 -3.58 -2.85 9.28
N ILE A 132 -2.78 -2.14 10.08
CA ILE A 132 -1.33 -2.38 10.15
C ILE A 132 -1.03 -3.76 10.77
N GLU A 133 -1.73 -4.15 11.82
CA GLU A 133 -1.58 -5.46 12.48
C GLU A 133 -1.99 -6.57 11.51
N ARG A 134 -3.11 -6.36 10.82
CA ARG A 134 -3.58 -7.27 9.78
C ARG A 134 -2.57 -7.45 8.64
N ASN A 135 -1.97 -6.35 8.19
CA ASN A 135 -0.90 -6.35 7.20
C ASN A 135 0.36 -7.06 7.73
N GLN A 136 0.69 -6.92 9.01
CA GLN A 136 1.82 -7.61 9.64
C GLN A 136 1.63 -9.13 9.60
N HIS A 137 0.42 -9.65 9.82
CA HIS A 137 0.16 -11.10 9.78
C HIS A 137 0.56 -11.75 8.44
N LEU A 138 0.47 -11.03 7.32
CA LEU A 138 0.92 -11.54 6.03
C LEU A 138 2.43 -11.81 6.00
N ILE A 139 3.22 -10.96 6.64
CA ILE A 139 4.68 -11.05 6.60
C ILE A 139 5.30 -11.61 7.90
N ALA A 140 4.48 -12.00 8.88
CA ALA A 140 4.97 -12.46 10.17
C ALA A 140 5.89 -13.68 10.06
N HIS A 141 5.56 -14.64 9.21
CA HIS A 141 6.39 -15.82 8.92
C HIS A 141 7.74 -15.48 8.25
N LEU A 142 7.92 -14.27 7.74
CA LEU A 142 9.17 -13.77 7.17
C LEU A 142 9.94 -12.90 8.16
N THR A 143 9.26 -12.37 9.18
CA THR A 143 9.79 -11.35 10.10
C THR A 143 9.43 -11.71 11.54
N ASP A 144 8.56 -10.95 12.19
CA ASP A 144 8.01 -11.17 13.53
C ASP A 144 6.51 -10.81 13.57
N ASN A 145 5.87 -10.93 14.74
CA ASN A 145 4.46 -10.56 14.90
C ASN A 145 4.24 -9.10 15.29
N ILE A 146 5.28 -8.26 15.31
CA ILE A 146 5.20 -6.90 15.85
C ILE A 146 5.04 -5.94 14.66
N PRO A 147 3.95 -5.16 14.53
CA PRO A 147 3.81 -4.23 13.42
C PRO A 147 4.84 -3.08 13.49
N SER A 148 5.41 -2.70 12.34
CA SER A 148 6.10 -1.42 12.20
C SER A 148 5.08 -0.28 12.08
N LYS A 149 5.51 0.96 12.36
CA LYS A 149 4.68 2.14 12.11
C LYS A 149 4.75 2.52 10.62
N PRO A 150 3.65 3.01 10.02
CA PRO A 150 3.66 3.55 8.67
C PRO A 150 4.54 4.80 8.62
N ARG A 151 5.21 5.01 7.49
CA ARG A 151 6.07 6.17 7.25
C ARG A 151 5.92 6.65 5.81
N ILE A 152 5.89 7.97 5.68
CA ILE A 152 5.97 8.67 4.41
C ILE A 152 7.22 9.55 4.43
N TYR A 153 7.74 9.84 3.25
CA TYR A 153 8.98 10.57 3.09
C TYR A 153 8.70 11.78 2.18
N PRO A 154 8.43 12.96 2.75
CA PRO A 154 8.32 14.19 1.97
C PRO A 154 9.64 14.51 1.25
N SER A 155 9.56 15.07 0.05
CA SER A 155 10.72 15.53 -0.71
C SER A 155 11.27 16.84 -0.15
N LYS A 156 12.48 17.21 -0.57
CA LYS A 156 13.02 18.56 -0.30
C LYS A 156 12.12 19.65 -0.87
N SER A 157 11.60 19.45 -2.08
CA SER A 157 10.64 20.37 -2.72
C SER A 157 9.37 20.53 -1.88
N ASP A 158 8.85 19.46 -1.27
CA ASP A 158 7.68 19.58 -0.39
C ASP A 158 7.97 20.46 0.82
N MET A 159 9.18 20.34 1.38
CA MET A 159 9.63 21.14 2.52
C MET A 159 9.93 22.60 2.14
N GLU A 160 10.47 22.85 0.95
CA GLU A 160 10.77 24.20 0.44
C GLU A 160 9.51 24.97 0.03
N ASN A 161 8.47 24.27 -0.41
CA ASN A 161 7.17 24.86 -0.73
C ASN A 161 6.26 25.03 0.49
N LEU A 162 6.75 24.74 1.70
CA LEU A 162 5.99 25.05 2.90
C LEU A 162 5.81 26.57 2.99
N PRO A 163 4.58 27.06 3.18
CA PRO A 163 4.38 28.47 3.43
C PRO A 163 5.19 28.88 4.67
N ASP A 164 5.61 30.13 4.74
CA ASP A 164 6.26 30.68 5.94
C ASP A 164 5.18 30.82 7.04
N ILE A 165 4.95 29.71 7.75
CA ILE A 165 3.95 29.60 8.80
C ILE A 165 4.50 30.29 10.06
N LYS A 166 4.31 31.61 10.12
CA LYS A 166 4.70 32.43 11.29
C LYS A 166 3.72 32.35 12.46
N LYS A 167 2.54 31.77 12.25
CA LYS A 167 1.45 31.71 13.24
C LYS A 167 0.88 30.29 13.31
N SER A 168 0.38 29.92 14.49
CA SER A 168 -0.40 28.70 14.66
C SER A 168 -1.57 28.68 13.67
N PHE A 169 -1.78 27.54 13.04
CA PHE A 169 -2.79 27.35 12.00
C PHE A 169 -3.54 26.03 12.23
N ILE A 170 -4.71 25.92 11.62
CA ILE A 170 -5.55 24.72 11.65
C ILE A 170 -5.63 24.19 10.22
N THR A 171 -5.38 22.89 10.05
CA THR A 171 -5.63 22.18 8.79
C THR A 171 -6.97 21.46 8.86
N ILE A 172 -7.78 21.59 7.82
CA ILE A 172 -9.04 20.85 7.67
C ILE A 172 -9.01 20.00 6.40
N SER A 173 -9.58 18.80 6.48
CA SER A 173 -9.74 17.88 5.35
C SER A 173 -11.23 17.54 5.21
N PRO A 174 -12.06 18.44 4.66
CA PRO A 174 -13.53 18.30 4.69
C PRO A 174 -14.06 17.27 3.69
N ALA A 175 -13.24 16.86 2.73
CA ALA A 175 -13.64 15.98 1.64
C ALA A 175 -13.46 14.50 1.98
N SER A 176 -14.36 13.67 1.44
CA SER A 176 -14.27 12.22 1.47
C SER A 176 -14.83 11.65 0.17
N VAL A 177 -14.28 10.52 -0.26
CA VAL A 177 -14.82 9.77 -1.42
C VAL A 177 -16.27 9.33 -1.17
N TRP A 178 -16.65 9.13 0.10
CA TRP A 178 -17.99 8.73 0.49
C TRP A 178 -18.75 9.94 1.01
N PHE A 179 -19.81 10.35 0.30
CA PHE A 179 -20.65 11.49 0.68
C PHE A 179 -21.15 11.40 2.12
N THR A 180 -21.58 10.21 2.56
CA THR A 180 -22.06 9.96 3.93
C THR A 180 -21.00 10.08 5.01
N LYS A 181 -19.72 10.15 4.64
CA LYS A 181 -18.59 10.39 5.56
C LYS A 181 -18.12 11.84 5.54
N GLN A 182 -18.78 12.73 4.79
CA GLN A 182 -18.47 14.15 4.79
C GLN A 182 -19.24 14.82 5.92
N PHE A 183 -18.54 15.63 6.71
CA PHE A 183 -19.19 16.49 7.69
C PHE A 183 -19.93 17.63 6.96
N PRO A 184 -21.17 17.98 7.34
CA PRO A 184 -21.97 18.95 6.59
C PRO A 184 -21.24 20.30 6.42
N LYS A 185 -21.38 20.90 5.24
CA LYS A 185 -20.71 22.16 4.89
C LYS A 185 -21.05 23.26 5.90
N GLU A 186 -22.30 23.35 6.30
CA GLU A 186 -22.81 24.36 7.24
C GLU A 186 -22.11 24.24 8.59
N GLN A 187 -21.80 23.01 9.01
CA GLN A 187 -21.10 22.76 10.27
C GLN A 187 -19.61 23.11 10.19
N TRP A 188 -18.96 22.89 9.04
CA TRP A 188 -17.61 23.42 8.81
C TRP A 188 -17.58 24.94 8.88
N ILE A 189 -18.56 25.64 8.32
CA ILE A 189 -18.66 27.11 8.39
C ILE A 189 -18.82 27.55 9.85
N ILE A 190 -19.69 26.90 10.62
CA ILE A 190 -19.87 27.19 12.05
C ILE A 190 -18.57 26.98 12.83
N PHE A 191 -17.83 25.91 12.55
CA PHE A 191 -16.53 25.64 13.17
C PHE A 191 -15.50 26.72 12.84
N LEU A 192 -15.38 27.08 11.56
CA LEU A 192 -14.39 28.06 11.10
C LEU A 192 -14.65 29.46 11.66
N ASN A 193 -15.90 29.84 11.89
CA ASN A 193 -16.23 31.14 12.50
C ASN A 193 -15.86 31.24 14.00
N LYS A 194 -15.45 30.15 14.66
CA LYS A 194 -15.03 30.17 16.07
C LYS A 194 -13.54 30.47 16.27
N TYR A 195 -12.76 30.44 15.20
CA TYR A 195 -11.30 30.66 15.20
C TYR A 195 -10.97 31.83 14.27
#